data_AF-A0A7H4GR82-F1
#
_entry.id   AF-A0A7H4GR82-F1
#
_cell.length_a   1.000
_cell.length_b   1.000
_cell.length_c   1.000
_cell.angle_alpha   90.00
_cell.angle_beta   90.00
_cell.angle_gamma   90.00
#
_symmetry.space_group_name_H-M   'P 1'
#
loop_
_entity.id
_entity.type
_entity.pdbx_description
1 polymer ?
#
loop_
_entity_poly.entity_id
_entity_poly.type
_entity_poly.pdbx_seq_one_letter_code
_entity_poly.pdbx_strand_id
1 'polypeptide(L)'
;MNNISVKVSADLQRKLALTARKTQLSQSELIRRALTQYLDEQTQGSDHHSAGDLAGDLAGCIHGGPPDLSCNPEYLDDFGHQ
;
A
#
# COMPACT_ATOMS: atom_id res chain seq x y z
N MET A 1 10.15 -18.22 -12.44
CA MET A 1 8.70 -18.50 -12.43
C MET A 1 8.49 -19.81 -11.69
N ASN A 2 7.78 -19.78 -10.56
CA ASN A 2 7.45 -20.98 -9.80
C ASN A 2 6.02 -21.40 -10.15
N ASN A 3 5.79 -22.69 -10.33
CA ASN A 3 4.47 -23.24 -10.62
C ASN A 3 3.84 -23.77 -9.33
N ILE A 4 2.56 -23.49 -9.13
CA ILE A 4 1.76 -24.03 -8.02
C ILE A 4 0.54 -24.75 -8.59
N SER A 5 0.26 -25.94 -8.07
CA SER A 5 -0.95 -26.70 -8.41
C SER A 5 -1.92 -26.66 -7.24
N VAL A 6 -3.08 -26.02 -7.45
CA VAL A 6 -4.11 -25.85 -6.42
C VAL A 6 -5.39 -26.55 -6.88
N LYS A 7 -5.98 -27.36 -6.00
CA LYS A 7 -7.29 -27.96 -6.25
C LYS A 7 -8.36 -26.89 -6.08
N VAL A 8 -9.19 -26.71 -7.10
CA VAL A 8 -10.32 -25.77 -7.09
C VAL A 8 -11.63 -26.52 -7.28
N SER A 9 -12.68 -26.07 -6.60
CA SER A 9 -14.03 -26.62 -6.77
C SER A 9 -14.55 -26.34 -8.19
N ALA A 10 -15.39 -27.23 -8.71
CA ALA A 10 -15.96 -27.08 -10.05
C ALA A 10 -16.75 -25.76 -10.24
N ASP A 11 -17.43 -25.29 -9.18
CA ASP A 11 -18.12 -24.00 -9.18
C ASP A 11 -17.15 -22.82 -9.38
N LEU A 12 -16.04 -22.82 -8.62
CA LEU A 12 -15.03 -21.77 -8.72
C LEU A 12 -14.38 -21.76 -10.11
N GLN A 13 -14.11 -22.93 -10.69
CA GLN A 13 -13.56 -23.01 -12.03
C GLN A 13 -14.51 -22.47 -13.11
N ARG A 14 -15.82 -22.71 -12.98
CA ARG A 14 -16.82 -22.10 -13.86
C ARG A 14 -16.84 -20.58 -13.73
N LYS A 15 -16.83 -20.05 -12.50
CA LYS A 15 -16.76 -18.61 -12.24
C LYS A 15 -15.49 -17.99 -12.85
N LEU A 16 -14.33 -18.61 -12.64
CA LEU A 16 -13.06 -18.16 -13.23
C LEU A 16 -13.12 -18.12 -14.76
N ALA A 17 -13.68 -19.15 -15.40
CA ALA A 17 -13.84 -19.19 -16.86
C ALA A 17 -14.77 -18.09 -17.39
N LEU A 18 -15.89 -17.82 -16.69
CA LEU A 18 -16.82 -16.75 -17.07
C LEU A 18 -16.18 -15.38 -16.92
N THR A 19 -15.48 -15.12 -15.80
CA THR A 19 -14.81 -13.84 -15.57
C THR A 19 -13.65 -13.63 -16.54
N ALA A 20 -12.84 -14.66 -16.80
CA ALA A 20 -11.75 -14.60 -17.78
C ALA A 20 -12.24 -14.18 -19.18
N ARG A 21 -13.40 -14.72 -19.62
CA ARG A 21 -14.04 -14.33 -20.89
C ARG A 21 -14.49 -12.88 -20.87
N LYS A 22 -15.12 -12.42 -19.78
CA LYS A 22 -15.59 -11.03 -19.64
C LYS A 22 -14.43 -10.03 -19.65
N THR A 23 -13.31 -10.38 -19.03
CA THR A 23 -12.15 -9.49 -18.90
C THR A 23 -11.14 -9.64 -20.04
N GLN A 24 -11.36 -10.56 -20.99
CA GLN A 24 -10.38 -10.94 -22.03
C GLN A 24 -8.99 -11.31 -21.46
N LEU A 25 -8.95 -11.90 -20.26
CA LEU A 25 -7.72 -12.34 -19.62
C LEU A 25 -7.61 -13.86 -19.64
N SER A 26 -6.38 -14.38 -19.61
CA SER A 26 -6.19 -15.80 -19.36
C SER A 26 -6.55 -16.14 -17.91
N GLN A 27 -6.94 -17.40 -17.65
CA GLN A 27 -7.24 -17.83 -16.28
C GLN A 27 -6.05 -17.66 -15.35
N SER A 28 -4.83 -17.94 -15.82
CA SER A 28 -3.61 -17.78 -15.05
C SER A 28 -3.31 -16.32 -14.69
N GLU A 29 -3.54 -15.39 -15.63
CA GLU A 29 -3.38 -13.95 -15.37
C GLU A 29 -4.42 -13.45 -14.37
N LEU A 30 -5.67 -13.87 -14.52
CA LEU A 30 -6.74 -13.50 -13.60
C LEU A 30 -6.46 -14.01 -12.19
N ILE A 31 -6.04 -15.27 -12.05
CA ILE A 31 -5.68 -15.87 -10.76
C ILE A 31 -4.50 -15.13 -10.15
N ARG A 32 -3.46 -14.81 -10.93
CA ARG A 32 -2.30 -14.07 -10.43
C ARG A 32 -2.71 -12.69 -9.91
N ARG A 33 -3.50 -11.93 -10.68
CA ARG A 33 -4.00 -10.61 -10.26
C ARG A 33 -4.82 -10.68 -8.98
N ALA A 34 -5.74 -11.64 -8.89
CA ALA A 34 -6.56 -11.82 -7.71
C ALA A 34 -5.72 -12.18 -6.48
N LEU A 35 -4.73 -13.06 -6.63
CA LEU A 35 -3.81 -13.41 -5.54
C LEU A 35 -2.94 -12.22 -5.13
N THR A 36 -2.39 -11.46 -6.09
CA THR A 36 -1.61 -10.26 -5.80
C THR A 36 -2.44 -9.24 -5.03
N GLN A 37 -3.64 -8.94 -5.51
CA GLN A 37 -4.53 -8.00 -4.82
C GLN A 37 -4.88 -8.47 -3.40
N TYR A 38 -5.27 -9.74 -3.24
CA TYR A 38 -5.61 -10.28 -1.93
C TYR A 38 -4.42 -10.24 -0.95
N LEU A 39 -3.21 -10.54 -1.42
CA LEU A 39 -2.02 -10.49 -0.58
C LEU A 39 -1.62 -9.05 -0.24
N ASP A 40 -1.77 -8.13 -1.18
CA ASP A 40 -1.50 -6.71 -0.96
C ASP A 40 -2.47 -6.12 0.07
N GLU A 41 -3.78 -6.37 -0.09
CA GLU A 41 -4.83 -5.98 0.88
C GLU A 41 -4.54 -6.52 2.29
N GLN A 42 -4.09 -7.78 2.40
CA GLN A 42 -3.75 -8.39 3.68
C GLN A 42 -2.44 -7.86 4.29
N THR A 43 -1.52 -7.35 3.47
CA THR A 43 -0.25 -6.77 3.94
C THR A 43 -0.42 -5.31 4.34
N GLN A 44 -1.22 -4.55 3.58
CA GLN A 44 -1.58 -3.17 3.85
C GLN A 44 -2.35 -3.02 5.16
N GLY A 45 -3.14 -4.03 5.57
CA GLY A 45 -3.85 -4.03 6.85
C GLY A 45 -2.95 -4.09 8.11
N SER A 46 -1.64 -4.37 7.95
CA SER A 46 -0.67 -4.39 9.05
C SER A 46 0.26 -3.18 9.12
N ASP A 47 0.33 -2.35 8.08
CA ASP A 47 1.12 -1.14 8.09
C ASP A 47 0.26 0.04 8.57
N HIS A 48 0.14 0.17 9.89
CA HIS A 48 -0.14 1.46 10.48
C HIS A 48 1.07 2.36 10.22
N HIS A 49 1.13 2.98 9.04
CA HIS A 49 2.09 4.03 8.77
C HIS A 49 1.83 5.16 9.76
N SER A 50 2.67 5.24 10.80
CA SER A 50 2.68 6.38 11.72
C SER A 50 2.91 7.65 10.90
N ALA A 51 2.42 8.80 11.36
CA ALA A 51 2.65 10.07 10.68
C ALA A 51 4.15 10.36 10.41
N GLY A 52 5.04 9.79 11.25
CA GLY A 52 6.49 9.85 11.04
C GLY A 52 7.01 8.95 9.91
N ASP A 53 6.38 7.81 9.64
CA ASP A 53 6.75 6.90 8.55
C ASP A 53 6.44 7.53 7.18
N LEU A 54 5.30 8.23 7.09
CA LEU A 54 4.90 9.00 5.90
C LEU A 54 5.69 10.29 5.68
N ALA A 55 6.39 10.78 6.71
CA ALA A 55 7.17 12.03 6.67
C ALA A 55 8.69 11.77 6.58
N GLY A 56 9.12 10.51 6.46
CA GLY A 56 10.54 10.14 6.41
C GLY A 56 11.29 10.81 5.26
N ASP A 57 10.65 10.98 4.11
CA ASP A 57 11.21 11.65 2.93
C ASP A 57 11.36 13.16 3.12
N LEU A 58 10.69 13.74 4.13
CA LEU A 58 10.77 15.17 4.45
C LEU A 58 11.94 15.47 5.40
N ALA A 59 12.49 14.45 6.06
CA ALA A 59 13.64 14.58 6.94
C ALA A 59 14.89 14.94 6.13
N GLY A 60 15.33 16.20 6.26
CA GLY A 60 16.51 16.71 5.56
C GLY A 60 16.25 17.33 4.19
N CYS A 61 15.00 17.38 3.71
CA CYS A 61 14.66 18.12 2.48
C CYS A 61 14.50 19.63 2.71
N ILE A 62 14.24 20.05 3.95
CA ILE A 62 14.00 21.45 4.31
C ILE A 62 15.35 22.10 4.64
N HIS A 63 15.85 22.92 3.74
CA HIS A 63 17.06 23.72 3.93
C HIS A 63 16.68 25.21 4.07
N GLY A 64 17.28 25.91 5.03
CA GLY A 64 17.03 27.34 5.29
C GLY A 64 16.06 27.66 6.43
N GLY A 65 15.73 26.67 7.27
CA GLY A 65 14.96 26.89 8.50
C GLY A 65 15.79 27.54 9.62
N PRO A 66 15.14 28.20 10.60
CA PRO A 66 15.80 28.75 11.77
C PRO A 66 16.53 27.67 12.58
N PRO A 67 17.57 28.04 13.36
CA PRO A 67 18.31 27.10 14.19
C PRO A 67 17.37 26.35 15.14
N ASP A 68 17.60 25.04 15.25
CA ASP A 68 16.94 24.07 16.14
C ASP A 68 15.79 24.62 17.00
N LEU A 69 14.55 24.33 16.58
CA LEU A 69 13.35 24.79 17.29
C LEU A 69 13.23 24.18 18.70
N SER A 70 13.86 23.03 18.97
CA SER A 70 13.92 22.46 20.33
C SER A 70 14.71 23.33 21.30
N CYS A 71 15.69 24.09 20.81
CA CYS A 71 16.48 25.01 21.63
C CYS A 71 15.95 26.45 21.60
N ASN A 72 15.11 26.82 20.63
CA ASN A 72 14.59 28.18 20.46
C ASN A 72 13.04 28.21 20.40
N PRO A 73 12.36 28.06 21.55
CA PRO A 73 10.90 27.97 21.62
C PRO A 73 10.17 29.26 21.23
N GLU A 74 10.84 30.42 21.25
CA GLU A 74 10.27 31.71 20.85
C GLU A 74 9.77 31.70 19.38
N TYR A 75 10.33 30.83 18.52
CA TYR A 75 9.87 30.67 17.14
C TYR A 75 8.60 29.81 17.00
N LEU A 76 8.11 29.22 18.10
CA LEU A 76 6.89 28.40 18.15
C LEU A 76 5.72 29.11 18.84
N ASP A 77 5.87 30.36 19.29
CA ASP A 77 4.84 31.05 20.09
C ASP A 77 3.50 31.21 19.35
N ASP A 78 3.52 31.39 18.02
CA ASP A 78 2.30 31.47 17.18
C ASP A 78 1.91 30.11 16.55
N PHE A 79 2.61 29.02 16.86
CA PHE A 79 2.34 27.71 16.27
C PHE A 79 1.05 27.11 16.84
N GLY A 80 0.00 27.08 16.02
CA GLY A 80 -1.29 26.48 16.39
C GLY A 80 -2.36 27.46 16.88
N HIS A 81 -2.09 28.76 16.83
CA HIS A 81 -3.13 29.78 17.00
C HIS A 81 -3.83 30.05 15.66
N GLN A 82 -5.12 29.68 15.58
CA GLN A 82 -6.07 30.03 14.52
C GLN A 82 -7.10 31.04 15.02
#